data_AF-A0A957LQS6-F1
#
_entry.id   AF-A0A957LQS6-F1
#
_cell.length_a   1.000
_cell.length_b   1.000
_cell.length_c   1.000
_cell.angle_alpha   90.00
_cell.angle_beta   90.00
_cell.angle_gamma   90.00
#
_symmetry.space_group_name_H-M   'P 1'
#
loop_
_entity.id
_entity.type
_entity.pdbx_description
1 polymer ?
#
loop_
_entity_poly.entity_id
_entity_poly.type
_entity_poly.pdbx_seq_one_letter_code
_entity_poly.pdbx_strand_id
1 'polypeptide(L)'
;MAAHEPTGAEVRDQAGARAQAIRLGFPVKVIGEPLRSHDSRRWQNEPHLSVSLAYLRDIFGYLDRRQIRFYRLAGQLAPYLTHPGLPAFHRQLDECATDLAATGDLVRHYGLRVTLHPAHYVQLNAPEEW
;
A
#
# COMPACT_ATOMS: atom_id res chain seq x y z
N MET A 1 -8.46 -23.56 46.20
CA MET A 1 -8.39 -22.50 45.18
C MET A 1 -8.28 -23.19 43.83
N ALA A 2 -9.41 -23.51 43.19
CA ALA A 2 -9.43 -24.30 41.96
C ALA A 2 -9.06 -23.42 40.77
N ALA A 3 -8.07 -23.84 40.00
CA ALA A 3 -7.69 -23.17 38.76
C ALA A 3 -8.84 -23.30 37.75
N HIS A 4 -9.35 -22.16 37.29
CA HIS A 4 -10.34 -22.08 36.23
C HIS A 4 -9.66 -22.48 34.91
N GLU A 5 -9.96 -23.67 34.40
CA GLU A 5 -9.52 -24.10 33.08
C GLU A 5 -10.36 -23.39 32.00
N PRO A 6 -9.73 -22.65 31.08
CA PRO A 6 -10.46 -21.89 30.08
C PRO A 6 -11.16 -22.82 29.09
N THR A 7 -12.40 -22.48 28.74
CA THR A 7 -13.24 -23.26 27.82
C THR A 7 -12.70 -23.14 26.39
N GLY A 8 -12.98 -24.11 25.52
CA GLY A 8 -12.51 -24.09 24.12
C GLY A 8 -12.90 -22.86 23.29
N ALA A 9 -13.92 -22.10 23.71
CA ALA A 9 -14.28 -20.80 23.15
C ALA A 9 -13.32 -19.68 23.58
N GLU A 10 -12.87 -19.66 24.83
CA GLU A 10 -11.91 -18.68 25.37
C GLU A 10 -10.51 -18.91 24.82
N VAL A 11 -10.14 -20.18 24.57
CA VAL A 11 -8.88 -20.54 23.90
C VAL A 11 -8.89 -20.06 22.43
N ARG A 12 -10.05 -20.14 21.74
CA ARG A 12 -10.23 -19.62 20.37
C ARG A 12 -10.18 -18.09 20.32
N ASP A 13 -10.77 -17.42 21.30
CA ASP A 13 -10.76 -15.95 21.39
C ASP A 13 -9.36 -15.42 21.70
N GLN A 14 -8.60 -16.10 22.58
CA GLN A 14 -7.19 -15.80 22.85
C GLN A 14 -6.26 -16.10 21.66
N ALA A 15 -6.57 -17.11 20.86
CA ALA A 15 -5.85 -17.37 19.60
C ALA A 15 -6.14 -16.29 18.54
N GLY A 16 -7.38 -15.80 18.46
CA GLY A 16 -7.76 -14.64 17.64
C GLY A 16 -7.06 -13.35 18.08
N ALA A 17 -6.93 -13.13 19.39
CA ALA A 17 -6.20 -11.99 19.96
C ALA A 17 -4.67 -12.10 19.76
N ARG A 18 -4.07 -13.29 19.84
CA ARG A 18 -2.65 -13.52 19.50
C ARG A 18 -2.36 -13.42 18.00
N ALA A 19 -3.29 -13.81 17.15
CA ALA A 19 -3.19 -13.63 15.69
C ALA A 19 -3.16 -12.15 15.27
N GLN A 20 -3.59 -11.22 16.14
CA GLN A 20 -3.44 -9.77 15.92
C GLN A 20 -2.01 -9.24 16.14
N ALA A 21 -1.07 -10.03 16.66
CA ALA A 21 0.27 -9.54 16.98
C ALA A 21 1.16 -9.35 15.73
N ILE A 22 1.02 -10.19 14.70
CA ILE A 22 1.90 -10.18 13.52
C ILE A 22 1.08 -10.02 12.24
N ARG A 23 1.34 -8.93 11.51
CA ARG A 23 0.76 -8.70 10.18
C ARG A 23 1.76 -9.10 9.11
N LEU A 24 1.39 -10.10 8.31
CA LEU A 24 2.19 -10.53 7.17
C LEU A 24 1.86 -9.70 5.93
N GLY A 25 2.86 -9.56 5.07
CA GLY A 25 2.79 -8.74 3.88
C GLY A 25 3.90 -9.00 2.90
N PHE A 26 3.77 -8.39 1.73
CA PHE A 26 4.79 -8.42 0.69
C PHE A 26 4.90 -7.04 0.01
N PRO A 27 6.01 -6.78 -0.68
CA PRO A 27 6.20 -5.50 -1.35
C PRO A 27 5.81 -5.55 -2.82
N VAL A 28 5.07 -4.51 -3.25
CA VAL A 28 4.87 -4.10 -4.64
C VAL A 28 4.16 -5.14 -5.52
N LYS A 29 4.81 -6.24 -5.89
CA LYS A 29 4.31 -7.17 -6.91
C LYS A 29 3.47 -8.30 -6.31
N VAL A 30 2.25 -8.45 -6.81
CA VAL A 30 1.42 -9.64 -6.57
C VAL A 30 1.84 -10.73 -7.57
N ILE A 31 2.37 -11.86 -7.09
CA ILE A 31 2.75 -12.98 -7.98
C ILE A 31 1.57 -13.94 -8.21
N GLY A 32 0.64 -14.03 -7.26
CA GLY A 32 -0.49 -14.96 -7.32
C GLY A 32 -1.70 -14.51 -8.16
N GLU A 33 -1.68 -13.31 -8.74
CA GLU A 33 -2.75 -12.75 -9.57
C GLU A 33 -2.14 -11.72 -10.53
N PRO A 34 -2.64 -11.54 -11.78
CA PRO A 34 -2.06 -10.61 -12.76
C PRO A 34 -2.39 -9.14 -12.46
N LEU A 35 -2.13 -8.69 -11.23
CA LEU A 35 -2.39 -7.33 -10.77
C LEU A 35 -1.14 -6.47 -10.92
N ARG A 36 -1.31 -5.31 -11.56
CA ARG A 36 -0.26 -4.27 -11.64
C ARG A 36 -0.22 -3.50 -10.33
N SER A 37 0.95 -2.99 -9.96
CA SER A 37 1.15 -2.28 -8.69
C SER A 37 1.05 -0.76 -8.81
N HIS A 38 1.31 -0.22 -9.99
CA HIS A 38 1.21 1.19 -10.34
C HIS A 38 1.21 1.34 -11.86
N ASP A 39 0.91 2.55 -12.33
CA ASP A 39 1.12 2.93 -13.71
C ASP A 39 2.61 3.06 -14.02
N SER A 40 3.12 2.15 -14.86
CA SER A 40 4.53 2.09 -15.24
C SER A 40 4.78 2.57 -16.67
N ARG A 41 3.81 3.24 -17.29
CA ARG A 41 3.97 3.80 -18.64
C ARG A 41 5.07 4.88 -18.62
N ARG A 42 5.76 5.03 -19.74
CA ARG A 42 6.74 6.12 -19.91
C ARG A 42 6.02 7.45 -20.07
N TRP A 43 6.67 8.55 -19.70
CA TRP A 43 6.10 9.91 -19.73
C TRP A 43 5.45 10.30 -21.07
N GLN A 44 5.94 9.79 -22.21
CA GLN A 44 5.33 10.03 -23.53
C GLN A 44 3.90 9.50 -23.66
N ASN A 45 3.47 8.59 -22.76
CA ASN A 45 2.15 7.99 -22.75
C ASN A 45 1.31 8.47 -21.56
N GLU A 46 1.66 9.62 -20.98
CA GLU A 46 0.89 10.32 -19.95
C GLU A 46 0.44 9.38 -18.80
N PRO A 47 1.40 8.76 -18.09
CA PRO A 47 1.08 7.97 -16.90
C PRO A 47 0.48 8.85 -15.81
N HIS A 48 -0.44 8.29 -15.02
CA HIS A 48 -1.19 9.08 -14.04
C HIS A 48 -1.49 8.32 -12.74
N LEU A 49 -1.50 9.04 -11.61
CA LEU A 49 -1.76 8.51 -10.28
C LEU A 49 -3.13 7.82 -10.19
N SER A 50 -4.18 8.35 -10.84
CA SER A 50 -5.51 7.71 -10.83
C SER A 50 -5.48 6.26 -11.32
N VAL A 51 -4.64 5.94 -12.31
CA VAL A 51 -4.46 4.57 -12.80
C VAL A 51 -3.79 3.69 -11.74
N SER A 52 -2.76 4.22 -11.07
CA SER A 52 -2.14 3.54 -9.93
C SER A 52 -3.13 3.29 -8.78
N LEU A 53 -4.00 4.25 -8.46
CA LEU A 53 -5.02 4.11 -7.41
C LEU A 53 -6.08 3.06 -7.77
N ALA A 54 -6.49 2.99 -9.04
CA ALA A 54 -7.37 1.94 -9.52
C ALA A 54 -6.74 0.54 -9.34
N TYR A 55 -5.44 0.40 -9.64
CA TYR A 55 -4.72 -0.85 -9.36
C TYR A 55 -4.61 -1.16 -7.86
N LEU A 56 -4.40 -0.16 -7.00
CA LEU A 56 -4.39 -0.37 -5.55
C LEU A 56 -5.74 -0.88 -5.04
N ARG A 57 -6.86 -0.36 -5.54
CA ARG A 57 -8.19 -0.88 -5.19
C ARG A 57 -8.29 -2.39 -5.44
N ASP A 58 -7.85 -2.84 -6.60
CA ASP A 58 -7.92 -4.26 -6.98
C ASP A 58 -6.96 -5.11 -6.13
N ILE A 59 -5.74 -4.59 -5.86
CA ILE A 59 -4.79 -5.22 -4.93
C ILE A 59 -5.39 -5.31 -3.52
N PHE A 60 -6.00 -4.26 -3.00
CA PHE A 60 -6.57 -4.27 -1.65
C PHE A 60 -7.70 -5.30 -1.54
N GLY A 61 -8.54 -5.41 -2.58
CA GLY A 61 -9.51 -6.50 -2.67
C GLY A 61 -8.87 -7.88 -2.66
N TYR A 62 -7.75 -8.08 -3.38
CA TYR A 62 -6.99 -9.32 -3.31
C TYR A 62 -6.43 -9.60 -1.91
N LEU A 63 -5.79 -8.61 -1.29
CA LEU A 63 -5.20 -8.75 0.05
C LEU A 63 -6.26 -9.11 1.08
N ASP A 64 -7.45 -8.50 0.98
CA ASP A 64 -8.55 -8.83 1.86
C ASP A 64 -9.01 -10.29 1.68
N ARG A 65 -9.28 -10.72 0.43
CA ARG A 65 -9.64 -12.12 0.13
C ARG A 65 -8.59 -13.12 0.62
N ARG A 66 -7.32 -12.74 0.65
CA ARG A 66 -6.20 -13.59 1.10
C ARG A 66 -5.83 -13.42 2.57
N GLN A 67 -6.53 -12.58 3.32
CA GLN A 67 -6.24 -12.27 4.72
C GLN A 67 -4.81 -11.73 4.94
N ILE A 68 -4.27 -11.02 3.95
CA ILE A 68 -2.99 -10.32 4.04
C ILE A 68 -3.27 -8.91 4.56
N ARG A 69 -2.52 -8.46 5.57
CA ARG A 69 -2.82 -7.21 6.31
C ARG A 69 -1.70 -6.19 6.28
N PHE A 70 -0.62 -6.47 5.56
CA PHE A 70 0.48 -5.55 5.34
C PHE A 70 0.88 -5.52 3.86
N TYR A 71 1.05 -4.34 3.29
CA TYR A 71 1.50 -4.17 1.91
C TYR A 71 2.41 -2.96 1.77
N ARG A 72 3.51 -3.11 1.02
CA ARG A 72 4.37 -1.98 0.66
C ARG A 72 4.04 -1.53 -0.75
N LEU A 73 3.55 -0.30 -0.85
CA LEU A 73 3.21 0.38 -2.10
C LEU A 73 4.46 0.54 -2.98
N ALA A 74 4.24 0.69 -4.28
CA ALA A 74 5.32 1.05 -5.20
C ALA A 74 5.89 2.44 -4.87
N GLY A 75 7.21 2.58 -4.86
CA GLY A 75 7.86 3.89 -4.64
C GLY A 75 7.62 4.90 -5.77
N GLN A 76 7.14 4.44 -6.93
CA GLN A 76 6.77 5.25 -8.10
C GLN A 76 5.24 5.30 -8.29
N LEU A 77 4.48 5.23 -7.19
CA LEU A 77 3.01 5.19 -7.23
C LEU A 77 2.42 6.39 -8.00
N ALA A 78 2.97 7.58 -7.79
CA ALA A 78 2.68 8.78 -8.57
C ALA A 78 3.79 8.98 -9.62
N PRO A 79 3.55 8.65 -10.91
CA PRO A 79 4.57 8.67 -11.94
C PRO A 79 5.14 10.07 -12.15
N TYR A 80 6.46 10.21 -12.10
CA TYR A 80 7.19 11.47 -12.37
C TYR A 80 6.79 12.68 -11.51
N LEU A 81 6.06 12.46 -10.39
CA LEU A 81 5.50 13.54 -9.56
C LEU A 81 6.54 14.57 -9.12
N THR A 82 7.77 14.14 -8.84
CA THR A 82 8.86 15.00 -8.36
C THR A 82 9.94 15.23 -9.42
N HIS A 83 9.70 14.88 -10.68
CA HIS A 83 10.72 15.00 -11.72
C HIS A 83 10.90 16.48 -12.14
N PRO A 84 12.13 17.04 -12.09
CA PRO A 84 12.33 18.48 -12.28
C PRO A 84 12.00 18.95 -13.71
N GLY A 85 12.30 18.13 -14.71
CA GLY A 85 12.04 18.46 -16.13
C GLY A 85 10.64 18.11 -16.64
N LEU A 86 9.72 17.67 -15.78
CA LEU A 86 8.39 17.20 -16.19
C LEU A 86 7.26 17.81 -15.32
N PRO A 87 7.12 19.15 -15.31
CA PRO A 87 6.18 19.85 -14.43
C PRO A 87 4.70 19.51 -14.69
N ALA A 88 4.37 19.02 -15.89
CA ALA A 88 3.02 18.56 -16.22
C ALA A 88 2.50 17.44 -15.29
N PHE A 89 3.41 16.70 -14.63
CA PHE A 89 3.05 15.60 -13.73
C PHE A 89 2.92 16.02 -12.26
N HIS A 90 3.18 17.27 -11.90
CA HIS A 90 3.29 17.69 -10.48
C HIS A 90 1.93 17.83 -9.78
N ARG A 91 0.84 17.99 -10.53
CA ARG A 91 -0.51 18.26 -9.99
C ARG A 91 -1.35 17.03 -9.71
N GLN A 92 -0.84 15.84 -9.99
CA GLN A 92 -1.57 14.57 -9.86
C GLN A 92 -2.16 14.35 -8.46
N LEU A 93 -1.52 14.85 -7.40
CA LEU A 93 -2.06 14.75 -6.03
C LEU A 93 -3.35 15.56 -5.86
N ASP A 94 -3.37 16.78 -6.38
CA ASP A 94 -4.55 17.65 -6.34
C ASP A 94 -5.66 17.08 -7.22
N GLU A 95 -5.30 16.62 -8.41
CA GLU A 95 -6.21 16.02 -9.39
C GLU A 95 -6.84 14.72 -8.87
N CYS A 96 -6.12 13.96 -8.04
CA CYS A 96 -6.59 12.72 -7.42
C CYS A 96 -7.00 12.87 -5.95
N ALA A 97 -7.24 14.07 -5.44
CA ALA A 97 -7.51 14.27 -4.01
C ALA A 97 -8.69 13.40 -3.49
N THR A 98 -9.78 13.31 -4.26
CA THR A 98 -10.94 12.46 -3.94
C THR A 98 -10.59 10.97 -3.97
N ASP A 99 -9.86 10.51 -5.00
CA ASP A 99 -9.48 9.10 -5.14
C ASP A 99 -8.47 8.68 -4.06
N LEU A 100 -7.59 9.59 -3.64
CA LEU A 100 -6.66 9.40 -2.53
C LEU A 100 -7.41 9.23 -1.20
N ALA A 101 -8.42 10.07 -0.95
CA ALA A 101 -9.27 9.94 0.23
C ALA A 101 -9.99 8.58 0.24
N ALA A 102 -10.62 8.20 -0.88
CA ALA A 102 -11.27 6.90 -1.04
C ALA A 102 -10.30 5.72 -0.86
N THR A 103 -9.08 5.84 -1.37
CA THR A 103 -8.01 4.83 -1.17
C THR A 103 -7.65 4.71 0.31
N GLY A 104 -7.55 5.83 1.03
CA GLY A 104 -7.33 5.84 2.48
C GLY A 104 -8.47 5.15 3.25
N ASP A 105 -9.72 5.35 2.82
CA ASP A 105 -10.88 4.70 3.42
C ASP A 105 -10.87 3.19 3.18
N LEU A 106 -10.47 2.73 1.99
CA LEU A 106 -10.28 1.30 1.71
C LEU A 106 -9.18 0.68 2.59
N VAL A 107 -8.07 1.38 2.80
CA VAL A 107 -6.99 0.92 3.71
C VAL A 107 -7.54 0.70 5.12
N ARG A 108 -8.35 1.64 5.64
CA ARG A 108 -8.97 1.51 6.97
C ARG A 108 -10.01 0.41 7.01
N HIS A 109 -10.88 0.36 6.00
CA HIS A 109 -11.95 -0.63 5.89
C HIS A 109 -11.42 -2.06 5.93
N TYR A 110 -10.34 -2.34 5.18
CA TYR A 110 -9.71 -3.67 5.14
C TYR A 110 -8.70 -3.91 6.28
N GLY A 111 -8.50 -2.95 7.18
CA GLY A 111 -7.53 -3.06 8.27
C GLY A 111 -6.08 -3.23 7.77
N LEU A 112 -5.74 -2.66 6.62
CA LEU A 112 -4.42 -2.76 6.02
C LEU A 112 -3.43 -1.82 6.70
N ARG A 113 -2.23 -2.33 6.96
CA ARG A 113 -1.05 -1.48 7.14
C ARG A 113 -0.43 -1.25 5.76
N VAL A 114 -0.15 0.00 5.41
CA VAL A 114 0.58 0.33 4.18
C VAL A 114 1.90 1.04 4.51
N THR A 115 2.91 0.81 3.68
CA THR A 115 4.20 1.53 3.74
C THR A 115 4.63 1.89 2.33
N LEU A 116 5.55 2.85 2.21
CA LEU A 116 6.24 3.18 0.98
C LEU A 116 7.74 3.22 1.27
N HIS A 117 8.54 2.74 0.31
CA HIS A 117 9.99 2.84 0.37
C HIS A 117 10.47 3.54 -0.89
N PRO A 118 11.05 4.74 -0.78
CA PRO A 118 11.63 5.44 -1.93
C PRO A 118 12.76 4.65 -2.57
N ALA A 119 13.06 4.94 -3.84
CA ALA A 119 14.14 4.27 -4.56
C ALA A 119 15.51 4.68 -4.00
N HIS A 120 16.55 3.91 -4.35
CA HIS A 120 17.94 4.11 -3.91
C HIS A 120 18.55 5.47 -4.27
N TYR A 121 17.94 6.21 -5.22
CA TYR A 121 18.34 7.57 -5.57
C TYR A 121 17.95 8.62 -4.51
N VAL A 122 17.11 8.27 -3.54
CA VAL A 122 16.74 9.18 -2.45
C VAL A 122 17.79 9.09 -1.35
N GLN A 123 18.71 10.06 -1.35
CA GLN A 123 19.79 10.19 -0.37
C GLN A 123 19.63 11.50 0.39
N LEU A 124 19.14 11.42 1.63
CA LEU A 124 18.93 12.61 2.47
C LEU A 124 20.24 13.18 3.04
N ASN A 125 21.31 12.38 3.01
CA ASN A 125 22.64 12.72 3.51
C ASN A 125 23.65 12.89 2.37
N ALA A 126 23.19 13.10 1.14
CA ALA A 126 24.07 13.41 0.02
C ALA A 126 24.83 14.73 0.33
N PRO A 127 26.15 14.78 0.10
CA PRO A 127 26.93 16.00 0.33
C PRO A 127 26.59 17.12 -0.68
N GLU A 128 25.98 16.78 -1.81
CA GLU A 128 25.55 17.74 -2.82
C GLU A 128 24.33 18.55 -2.34
N GLU A 129 24.41 19.88 -2.46
CA GLU A 129 23.27 20.77 -2.30
C GLU A 129 22.35 20.69 -3.53
N TRP A 130 21.03 20.78 -3.30
CA TRP A 130 19.98 20.60 -4.30
C TRP A 130 19.50 21.90 -4.93
#